data_AF-A0A7S3QME7-F1
#
_entry.id   AF-A0A7S3QME7-F1
#
_cell.length_a   1.000
_cell.length_b   1.000
_cell.length_c   1.000
_cell.angle_alpha   90.00
_cell.angle_beta   90.00
_cell.angle_gamma   90.00
#
_symmetry.space_group_name_H-M   'P 1'
#
loop_
_entity.id
_entity.type
_entity.pdbx_description
1 polymer ?
#
loop_
_entity_poly.entity_id
_entity_poly.type
_entity_poly.pdbx_seq_one_letter_code
_entity_poly.pdbx_strand_id
1 'polypeptide(L)'
;MLTSQVRIAQKLYALGFHILFSDADVSWMHDPLPYLKQHLAHDGAPHALFTTDSLDTHNNFGDDGLEKGTSPFFNINTGIYFVKQHAGGQEFFQKWLSFDRRGVGHDQDGLNNVVRGKARSSDPNLPMPQWQSAERIVWAAVHNSTAVSYLPVHVMANSYTYHVGRVHKLYNSTLLAVQ
;
A
#
# COMPACT_ATOMS: atom_id res chain seq x y z
N MET A 1 15.98 -9.76 3.50
CA MET A 1 16.58 -8.47 3.93
C MET A 1 15.63 -7.28 3.78
N LEU A 2 14.54 -7.36 3.02
CA LEU A 2 13.59 -6.27 2.77
C LEU A 2 12.59 -5.99 3.92
N THR A 3 12.52 -6.84 4.94
CA THR A 3 11.62 -6.65 6.10
C THR A 3 12.20 -5.75 7.20
N SER A 4 13.46 -5.31 7.07
CA SER A 4 14.10 -4.36 7.98
C SER A 4 13.41 -2.99 7.99
N GLN A 5 12.96 -2.52 6.83
CA GLN A 5 12.27 -1.23 6.71
C GLN A 5 10.95 -1.20 7.49
N VAL A 6 10.17 -2.27 7.41
CA VAL A 6 8.91 -2.41 8.15
C VAL A 6 9.19 -2.44 9.67
N ARG A 7 10.30 -3.05 10.11
CA ARG A 7 10.70 -3.05 11.53
C ARG A 7 11.10 -1.66 12.01
N ILE A 8 11.78 -0.87 11.19
CA ILE A 8 12.13 0.53 11.51
C ILE A 8 10.85 1.36 11.59
N ALA A 9 9.98 1.26 10.59
CA ALA A 9 8.68 1.93 10.57
C ALA A 9 7.85 1.60 11.81
N GLN A 10 7.75 0.32 12.19
CA GLN A 10 7.05 -0.10 13.41
C GLN A 10 7.65 0.52 14.67
N LYS A 11 8.98 0.58 14.79
CA LYS A 11 9.65 1.19 15.95
C LYS A 11 9.39 2.69 16.03
N LEU A 12 9.46 3.41 14.90
CA LEU A 12 9.10 4.83 14.85
C LEU A 12 7.62 5.03 15.17
N TYR A 13 6.74 4.16 14.68
CA TYR A 13 5.32 4.17 15.02
C TYR A 13 5.09 3.94 16.52
N ALA A 14 5.93 3.14 17.19
CA ALA A 14 5.83 2.90 18.63
C ALA A 14 6.15 4.14 19.46
N LEU A 15 6.88 5.09 18.89
CA LEU A 15 7.21 6.37 19.50
C LEU A 15 6.12 7.44 19.27
N GLY A 16 5.01 7.08 18.60
CA GLY A 16 3.89 7.99 18.37
C GLY A 16 3.94 8.76 17.04
N PHE A 17 4.87 8.44 16.15
CA PHE A 17 4.94 9.09 14.83
C PHE A 17 3.95 8.50 13.83
N HIS A 18 3.33 9.35 13.01
CA HIS A 18 2.82 8.90 11.71
C HIS A 18 4.00 8.50 10.83
N ILE A 19 3.82 7.50 9.97
CA ILE A 19 4.88 7.03 9.09
C ILE A 19 4.55 7.47 7.67
N LEU A 20 5.46 8.22 7.07
CA LEU A 20 5.58 8.35 5.63
C LEU A 20 6.89 7.66 5.25
N PHE A 21 6.80 6.64 4.41
CA PHE A 21 7.95 5.87 3.95
C PHE A 21 8.03 5.93 2.42
N SER A 22 9.26 5.96 1.91
CA SER A 22 9.55 5.63 0.53
C SER A 22 10.88 4.89 0.39
N ASP A 23 10.99 4.06 -0.63
CA ASP A 23 12.27 3.48 -1.04
C ASP A 23 13.23 4.58 -1.53
N ALA A 24 14.53 4.26 -1.52
CA ALA A 24 15.57 5.20 -1.92
C ALA A 24 15.61 5.47 -3.45
N ASP A 25 15.02 4.59 -4.25
CA ASP A 25 14.94 4.66 -5.71
C ASP A 25 13.60 5.26 -6.21
N VAL A 26 12.82 5.86 -5.31
CA VAL A 26 11.63 6.63 -5.65
C VAL A 26 11.98 8.08 -6.00
N SER A 27 11.38 8.57 -7.09
CA SER A 27 11.34 10.00 -7.43
C SER A 27 9.95 10.56 -7.13
N TRP A 28 9.89 11.58 -6.28
CA TRP A 28 8.67 12.32 -6.00
C TRP A 28 8.44 13.39 -7.07
N MET A 29 7.28 13.34 -7.74
CA MET A 29 6.94 14.32 -8.77
C MET A 29 6.32 15.61 -8.21
N HIS A 30 5.80 15.56 -6.98
CA HIS A 30 5.22 16.68 -6.25
C HIS A 30 5.41 16.50 -4.74
N ASP A 31 5.25 17.58 -3.96
CA ASP A 31 5.19 17.50 -2.49
C ASP A 31 3.95 16.70 -2.06
N PRO A 32 4.12 15.55 -1.38
CA PRO A 32 2.99 14.72 -0.99
C PRO A 32 2.25 15.22 0.25
N LEU A 33 2.86 16.11 1.04
CA LEU A 33 2.35 16.49 2.35
C LEU A 33 0.99 17.18 2.33
N PRO A 34 0.67 18.10 1.39
CA PRO A 34 -0.66 18.71 1.31
C PRO A 34 -1.77 17.67 1.16
N TYR A 35 -1.55 16.66 0.30
CA TYR A 35 -2.50 15.57 0.08
C TYR A 35 -2.66 14.70 1.34
N LEU A 36 -1.54 14.25 1.92
CA LEU A 36 -1.57 13.37 3.10
C LEU A 36 -2.18 14.03 4.33
N LYS A 37 -1.98 15.35 4.50
CA LYS A 37 -2.58 16.12 5.60
C LYS A 37 -4.11 16.14 5.55
N GLN A 38 -4.72 16.09 4.37
CA GLN A 38 -6.18 15.99 4.25
C GLN A 38 -6.68 14.69 4.89
N HIS A 39 -5.97 13.57 4.66
CA HIS A 39 -6.33 12.26 5.23
C HIS A 39 -6.00 12.10 6.72
N LEU A 40 -5.24 13.03 7.30
CA LEU A 40 -5.03 13.10 8.75
C LEU A 40 -6.19 13.76 9.49
N ALA A 41 -6.84 14.75 8.86
CA ALA A 41 -7.80 15.62 9.53
C ALA A 41 -9.24 15.07 9.56
N HIS A 42 -9.54 14.02 8.78
CA HIS A 42 -10.89 13.51 8.62
C HIS A 42 -11.14 12.21 9.39
N ASP A 43 -12.12 12.25 10.30
CA ASP A 43 -12.71 11.05 10.87
C ASP A 43 -13.31 10.19 9.74
N GLY A 44 -12.97 8.90 9.72
CA GLY A 44 -13.35 7.97 8.65
C GLY A 44 -12.33 7.85 7.50
N ALA A 45 -11.29 8.68 7.46
CA ALA A 45 -10.20 8.48 6.50
C ALA A 45 -9.48 7.13 6.75
N PRO A 46 -8.91 6.49 5.72
CA PRO A 46 -8.13 5.26 5.88
C PRO A 46 -7.00 5.44 6.89
N HIS A 47 -6.62 4.35 7.55
CA HIS A 47 -5.50 4.33 8.49
C HIS A 47 -4.16 4.18 7.80
N ALA A 48 -4.14 3.48 6.67
CA ALA A 48 -2.95 3.29 5.87
C ALA A 48 -3.26 3.51 4.39
N LEU A 49 -2.34 4.18 3.71
CA LEU A 49 -2.38 4.50 2.29
C LEU A 49 -1.13 3.91 1.64
N PHE A 50 -1.30 3.19 0.55
CA PHE A 50 -0.20 2.57 -0.18
C PHE A 50 -0.28 2.90 -1.66
N THR A 51 0.85 2.97 -2.34
CA THR A 51 0.86 2.92 -3.81
C THR A 51 0.41 1.54 -4.32
N THR A 52 0.06 1.48 -5.61
CA THR A 52 -0.20 0.21 -6.30
C THR A 52 0.87 -0.04 -7.36
N ASP A 53 0.96 -1.27 -7.86
CA ASP A 53 1.78 -1.60 -9.04
C ASP A 53 1.10 -1.17 -10.36
N SER A 54 0.00 -0.41 -10.31
CA SER A 54 -0.71 0.06 -11.50
C SER A 54 0.02 1.21 -12.17
N LEU A 55 -0.02 1.24 -13.50
CA LEU A 55 0.53 2.34 -14.32
C LEU A 55 -0.49 3.44 -14.63
N ASP A 56 -1.77 3.14 -14.41
CA ASP A 56 -2.88 3.99 -14.76
C ASP A 56 -3.80 4.17 -13.54
N THR A 57 -4.48 5.32 -13.49
CA THR A 57 -5.48 5.66 -12.49
C THR A 57 -6.88 5.30 -12.98
N HIS A 58 -7.74 4.83 -12.08
CA HIS A 58 -9.17 4.65 -12.35
C HIS A 58 -9.99 5.89 -11.96
N ASN A 59 -9.35 6.90 -11.37
CA ASN A 59 -9.99 8.18 -11.12
C ASN A 59 -10.36 8.87 -12.44
N ASN A 60 -11.51 9.52 -12.45
CA ASN A 60 -11.91 10.38 -13.57
C ASN A 60 -11.07 11.66 -13.57
N PHE A 61 -11.05 12.38 -14.69
CA PHE A 61 -10.44 13.70 -14.74
C PHE A 61 -11.06 14.64 -13.68
N GLY A 62 -10.22 15.28 -12.87
CA GLY A 62 -10.62 16.16 -11.77
C GLY A 62 -11.00 15.46 -10.46
N ASP A 63 -10.86 14.13 -10.38
CA ASP A 63 -11.03 13.37 -9.12
C ASP A 63 -9.68 13.17 -8.42
N ASP A 64 -9.34 14.14 -7.58
CA ASP A 64 -8.13 14.13 -6.75
C ASP A 64 -8.29 13.31 -5.46
N GLY A 65 -9.31 12.44 -5.37
CA GLY A 65 -9.54 11.59 -4.21
C GLY A 65 -8.56 10.42 -4.09
N LEU A 66 -8.86 9.46 -3.20
CA LEU A 66 -8.16 8.17 -3.16
C LEU A 66 -8.31 7.42 -4.49
N GLU A 67 -7.49 6.41 -4.77
CA GLU A 67 -7.63 5.63 -6.01
C GLU A 67 -8.99 4.92 -6.05
N LYS A 68 -9.79 5.18 -7.09
CA LYS A 68 -11.11 4.56 -7.31
C LYS A 68 -11.00 3.06 -7.54
N GLY A 69 -9.85 2.60 -8.04
CA GLY A 69 -9.50 1.19 -8.14
C GLY A 69 -9.26 0.50 -6.79
N THR A 70 -9.33 1.20 -5.65
CA THR A 70 -9.13 0.57 -4.33
C THR A 70 -10.04 -0.63 -4.14
N SER A 71 -9.45 -1.82 -4.12
CA SER A 71 -10.12 -3.10 -3.95
C SER A 71 -9.12 -4.16 -3.49
N PRO A 72 -9.57 -5.26 -2.87
CA PRO A 72 -8.68 -6.32 -2.41
C PRO A 72 -8.05 -7.14 -3.55
N PHE A 73 -8.30 -6.79 -4.81
CA PHE A 73 -7.81 -7.52 -5.98
C PHE A 73 -6.65 -6.82 -6.70
N PHE A 74 -6.28 -5.60 -6.30
CA PHE A 74 -5.10 -4.93 -6.83
C PHE A 74 -3.84 -5.29 -6.03
N ASN A 75 -2.72 -5.36 -6.74
CA ASN A 75 -1.41 -5.52 -6.11
C ASN A 75 -0.97 -4.20 -5.51
N ILE A 76 -0.65 -4.27 -4.22
CA ILE A 76 -0.12 -3.15 -3.45
C ILE A 76 1.39 -3.08 -3.68
N ASN A 77 1.93 -1.87 -3.82
CA ASN A 77 3.35 -1.57 -3.85
C ASN A 77 3.80 -0.99 -2.50
N THR A 78 4.91 -1.48 -1.93
CA THR A 78 5.43 -1.00 -0.63
C THR A 78 6.51 0.08 -0.74
N GLY A 79 6.85 0.52 -1.95
CA GLY A 79 7.88 1.53 -2.17
C GLY A 79 7.45 2.95 -1.83
N ILE A 80 6.15 3.22 -1.66
CA ILE A 80 5.64 4.42 -1.00
C ILE A 80 4.42 4.05 -0.15
N TYR A 81 4.42 4.44 1.11
CA TYR A 81 3.23 4.33 1.95
C TYR A 81 3.16 5.35 3.07
N PHE A 82 1.94 5.56 3.54
CA PHE A 82 1.62 6.38 4.68
C PHE A 82 0.78 5.59 5.69
N VAL A 83 1.15 5.60 6.97
CA VAL A 83 0.37 4.98 8.06
C VAL A 83 0.18 6.01 9.18
N LYS A 84 -1.08 6.41 9.41
CA LYS A 84 -1.42 7.33 10.49
C LYS A 84 -1.46 6.63 11.85
N GLN A 85 -1.29 7.39 12.92
CA GLN A 85 -1.41 6.88 14.28
C GLN A 85 -2.87 6.53 14.56
N HIS A 86 -3.10 5.32 15.05
CA HIS A 86 -4.40 4.83 15.46
C HIS A 86 -4.22 3.65 16.42
N ALA A 87 -5.26 3.33 17.19
CA ALA A 87 -5.19 2.34 18.27
C ALA A 87 -4.71 0.94 17.82
N GLY A 88 -4.96 0.55 16.57
CA GLY A 88 -4.59 -0.76 16.01
C GLY A 88 -3.29 -0.81 15.22
N GLY A 89 -2.58 0.31 15.04
CA GLY A 89 -1.48 0.34 14.07
C GLY A 89 -0.26 -0.49 14.47
N GLN A 90 0.02 -0.61 15.77
CA GLN A 90 1.07 -1.51 16.25
C GLN A 90 0.77 -2.97 15.91
N GLU A 91 -0.47 -3.41 16.11
CA GLU A 91 -0.89 -4.77 15.76
C GLU A 91 -0.83 -4.98 14.24
N PHE A 92 -1.24 -3.99 13.44
CA PHE A 92 -1.13 -4.04 11.98
C PHE A 92 0.32 -4.33 11.53
N PHE A 93 1.32 -3.60 12.04
CA PHE A 93 2.73 -3.86 11.74
C PHE A 93 3.18 -5.25 12.22
N GLN A 94 2.71 -5.71 13.39
CA GLN A 94 3.02 -7.05 13.88
C GLN A 94 2.48 -8.14 12.96
N LYS A 95 1.23 -8.00 12.45
CA LYS A 95 0.66 -8.94 11.47
C LYS A 95 1.45 -8.93 10.18
N TRP A 96 1.84 -7.76 9.68
CA TRP A 96 2.67 -7.63 8.48
C TRP A 96 4.02 -8.35 8.65
N LEU A 97 4.74 -8.07 9.73
CA LEU A 97 6.02 -8.72 10.05
C LEU A 97 5.89 -10.21 10.37
N SER A 98 4.69 -10.71 10.69
CA SER A 98 4.49 -12.14 10.94
C SER A 98 4.66 -13.00 9.68
N PHE A 99 4.48 -12.41 8.48
CA PHE A 99 4.66 -13.11 7.20
C PHE A 99 6.13 -13.31 6.82
N ASP A 100 7.04 -12.43 7.28
CA ASP A 100 8.50 -12.63 7.19
C ASP A 100 8.91 -13.98 7.81
N ARG A 101 8.38 -14.28 9.00
CA ARG A 101 8.66 -15.52 9.74
C ARG A 101 8.10 -16.77 9.07
N ARG A 102 7.15 -16.62 8.15
CA ARG A 102 6.54 -17.73 7.39
C ARG A 102 7.30 -18.01 6.09
N GLY A 103 8.42 -17.31 5.83
CA GLY A 103 9.17 -17.43 4.60
C GLY A 103 8.41 -16.88 3.38
N VAL A 104 7.41 -16.03 3.61
CA VAL A 104 6.60 -15.46 2.53
C VAL A 104 7.32 -14.27 1.94
N GLY A 105 8.10 -14.54 0.90
CA GLY A 105 8.63 -13.57 -0.05
C GLY A 105 9.20 -12.28 0.57
N HIS A 106 8.95 -11.16 -0.09
CA HIS A 106 9.36 -9.84 0.35
C HIS A 106 8.24 -9.11 1.12
N ASP A 107 8.54 -7.93 1.67
CA ASP A 107 7.62 -7.15 2.51
C ASP A 107 6.27 -6.87 1.82
N GLN A 108 6.28 -6.57 0.52
CA GLN A 108 5.07 -6.40 -0.30
C GLN A 108 4.16 -7.63 -0.28
N ASP A 109 4.73 -8.84 -0.30
CA ASP A 109 3.96 -10.08 -0.24
C ASP A 109 3.28 -10.25 1.12
N GLY A 110 4.02 -9.96 2.18
CA GLY A 110 3.49 -9.90 3.54
C GLY A 110 2.33 -8.91 3.66
N LEU A 111 2.49 -7.70 3.10
CA LEU A 111 1.44 -6.67 3.16
C LEU A 111 0.20 -7.10 2.41
N ASN A 112 0.37 -7.58 1.18
CA ASN A 112 -0.76 -8.02 0.38
C ASN A 112 -1.50 -9.19 1.06
N ASN A 113 -0.81 -10.10 1.76
CA ASN A 113 -1.50 -11.12 2.55
C ASN A 113 -2.26 -10.55 3.76
N VAL A 114 -1.68 -9.55 4.45
CA VAL A 114 -2.40 -8.87 5.54
C VAL A 114 -3.66 -8.18 5.03
N VAL A 115 -3.55 -7.41 3.95
CA VAL A 115 -4.63 -6.58 3.45
C VAL A 115 -5.66 -7.41 2.69
N ARG A 116 -5.23 -8.32 1.82
CA ARG A 116 -6.08 -9.04 0.87
C ARG A 116 -6.46 -10.44 1.34
N GLY A 117 -5.69 -11.05 2.25
CA GLY A 117 -5.97 -12.38 2.79
C GLY A 117 -6.27 -13.42 1.71
N LYS A 118 -7.44 -14.05 1.80
CA LYS A 118 -7.91 -15.06 0.83
C LYS A 118 -8.20 -14.49 -0.57
N ALA A 119 -8.36 -13.18 -0.73
CA ALA A 119 -8.51 -12.58 -2.07
C ALA A 119 -7.19 -12.56 -2.86
N ARG A 120 -6.04 -12.72 -2.19
CA ARG A 120 -4.73 -12.91 -2.82
C ARG A 120 -4.31 -14.37 -2.85
N SER A 121 -4.43 -15.06 -1.72
CA SER A 121 -3.88 -16.41 -1.56
C SER A 121 -4.96 -17.48 -1.62
N SER A 122 -4.60 -18.67 -2.09
CA SER A 122 -5.44 -19.87 -1.98
C SER A 122 -5.45 -20.47 -0.57
N ASP A 123 -4.81 -19.82 0.43
CA ASP A 123 -4.82 -20.29 1.82
C ASP A 123 -6.24 -20.17 2.41
N PRO A 124 -6.93 -21.29 2.69
CA PRO A 124 -8.28 -21.25 3.21
C PRO A 124 -8.36 -20.70 4.63
N ASN A 125 -7.23 -20.61 5.36
CA ASN A 125 -7.16 -20.12 6.73
C ASN A 125 -7.07 -18.60 6.82
N LEU A 126 -6.79 -17.91 5.70
CA LEU A 126 -6.83 -16.45 5.70
C LEU A 126 -8.29 -15.96 5.57
N PRO A 127 -8.67 -14.92 6.32
CA PRO A 127 -9.97 -14.29 6.16
C PRO A 127 -10.11 -13.59 4.80
N MET A 128 -11.37 -13.35 4.40
CA MET A 128 -11.66 -12.42 3.32
C MET A 128 -11.60 -10.97 3.83
N PRO A 129 -11.08 -10.03 3.04
CA PRO A 129 -11.14 -8.61 3.36
C PRO A 129 -12.57 -8.09 3.24
N GLN A 130 -12.90 -7.06 4.01
CA GLN A 130 -14.14 -6.32 3.81
C GLN A 130 -13.86 -5.13 2.91
N TRP A 131 -14.62 -5.01 1.83
CA TRP A 131 -14.45 -3.96 0.84
C TRP A 131 -15.65 -3.01 0.84
N GLN A 132 -15.35 -1.73 1.04
CA GLN A 132 -16.26 -0.60 1.02
C GLN A 132 -15.93 0.23 -0.23
N SER A 133 -16.51 -0.18 -1.37
CA SER A 133 -16.13 0.33 -2.68
C SER A 133 -16.51 1.80 -2.88
N ALA A 134 -17.64 2.25 -2.32
CA ALA A 134 -18.09 3.63 -2.41
C ALA A 134 -17.13 4.59 -1.67
N GLU A 135 -16.55 4.12 -0.57
CA GLU A 135 -15.63 4.84 0.29
C GLU A 135 -14.16 4.65 -0.12
N ARG A 136 -13.89 3.81 -1.13
CA ARG A 136 -12.53 3.44 -1.56
C ARG A 136 -11.71 2.88 -0.39
N ILE A 137 -12.31 2.00 0.42
CA ILE A 137 -11.66 1.41 1.61
C ILE A 137 -11.69 -0.12 1.56
N VAL A 138 -10.55 -0.72 1.89
CA VAL A 138 -10.44 -2.16 2.19
C VAL A 138 -10.03 -2.30 3.65
N TRP A 139 -10.85 -2.96 4.45
CA TRP A 139 -10.44 -3.36 5.79
C TRP A 139 -9.54 -4.59 5.69
N ALA A 140 -8.32 -4.46 6.20
CA ALA A 140 -7.29 -5.47 6.04
C ALA A 140 -7.77 -6.84 6.55
N ALA A 141 -7.70 -7.87 5.72
CA ALA A 141 -8.24 -9.19 6.01
C ALA A 141 -7.73 -9.75 7.36
N VAL A 142 -6.41 -9.79 7.56
CA VAL A 142 -5.78 -10.38 8.76
C VAL A 142 -5.83 -9.43 9.97
N HIS A 143 -6.23 -8.17 9.75
CA HIS A 143 -6.35 -7.13 10.76
C HIS A 143 -7.55 -6.24 10.44
N ASN A 144 -8.75 -6.77 10.68
CA ASN A 144 -10.05 -6.21 10.28
C ASN A 144 -10.38 -4.81 10.84
N SER A 145 -9.50 -4.24 11.67
CA SER A 145 -9.62 -2.90 12.26
C SER A 145 -8.75 -1.85 11.56
N THR A 146 -7.90 -2.23 10.60
CA THR A 146 -7.14 -1.28 9.77
C THR A 146 -7.83 -1.10 8.41
N ALA A 147 -8.55 0.01 8.26
CA ALA A 147 -8.92 0.54 6.95
C ALA A 147 -7.69 0.93 6.13
N VAL A 148 -7.60 0.39 4.92
CA VAL A 148 -6.54 0.63 3.93
C VAL A 148 -7.16 1.23 2.68
N SER A 149 -6.45 2.17 2.05
CA SER A 149 -6.78 2.63 0.70
C SER A 149 -5.52 2.81 -0.13
N TYR A 150 -5.69 3.11 -1.41
CA TYR A 150 -4.58 3.30 -2.33
C TYR A 150 -4.41 4.76 -2.73
N LEU A 151 -3.14 5.17 -2.79
CA LEU A 151 -2.76 6.47 -3.30
C LEU A 151 -3.03 6.50 -4.81
N PRO A 152 -3.65 7.58 -5.32
CA PRO A 152 -3.96 7.70 -6.74
C PRO A 152 -2.67 7.79 -7.56
N VAL A 153 -2.54 6.95 -8.58
CA VAL A 153 -1.31 6.85 -9.40
C VAL A 153 -0.96 8.17 -10.07
N HIS A 154 -1.96 8.99 -10.40
CA HIS A 154 -1.76 10.28 -11.06
C HIS A 154 -1.25 11.39 -10.12
N VAL A 155 -1.36 11.23 -8.80
CA VAL A 155 -0.79 12.16 -7.80
C VAL A 155 0.50 11.60 -7.20
N MET A 156 0.52 10.30 -6.93
CA MET A 156 1.59 9.59 -6.24
C MET A 156 2.00 8.37 -7.07
N ALA A 157 2.94 8.57 -7.99
CA ALA A 157 3.55 7.45 -8.74
C ALA A 157 4.92 7.14 -8.16
N ASN A 158 5.21 5.85 -7.95
CA ASN A 158 6.58 5.38 -7.77
C ASN A 158 7.27 5.38 -9.15
N SER A 159 8.41 6.06 -9.26
CA SER A 159 9.26 6.08 -10.46
C SER A 159 9.65 4.67 -10.90
N TYR A 160 9.89 3.73 -9.99
CA TYR A 160 10.21 2.34 -10.32
C TYR A 160 9.12 1.72 -11.20
N THR A 161 7.87 1.71 -10.72
CA THR A 161 6.72 1.15 -11.45
C THR A 161 6.56 1.86 -12.79
N TYR A 162 6.62 3.19 -12.80
CA TYR A 162 6.47 3.99 -14.02
C TYR A 162 7.58 3.71 -15.04
N HIS A 163 8.86 3.70 -14.62
CA HIS A 163 10.00 3.46 -15.47
C HIS A 163 9.98 2.05 -16.04
N VAL A 164 9.84 1.02 -15.20
CA VAL A 164 9.78 -0.38 -15.67
C VAL A 164 8.61 -0.56 -16.66
N GLY A 165 7.44 0.00 -16.35
CA GLY A 165 6.24 -0.08 -17.18
C GLY A 165 6.28 0.69 -18.50
N ARG A 166 7.01 1.80 -18.60
CA ARG A 166 7.09 2.61 -19.83
C ARG A 166 8.35 2.34 -20.64
N VAL A 167 9.48 2.06 -19.99
CA VAL A 167 10.76 1.76 -20.67
C VAL A 167 10.60 0.53 -21.55
N HIS A 168 9.99 -0.57 -21.07
CA HIS A 168 9.83 -1.75 -21.93
C HIS A 168 8.95 -1.49 -23.16
N LYS A 169 7.90 -0.65 -23.02
CA LYS A 169 7.05 -0.24 -24.15
C LYS A 169 7.82 0.57 -25.17
N LEU A 170 8.69 1.48 -24.71
CA LEU A 170 9.52 2.32 -25.57
C LEU A 170 10.60 1.51 -26.30
N TYR A 171 11.17 0.50 -25.65
CA TYR A 171 12.23 -0.34 -26.23
C TYR A 171 11.73 -1.63 -26.91
N ASN A 172 10.41 -1.84 -26.99
CA ASN A 172 9.79 -3.08 -27.48
C ASN A 172 10.43 -4.36 -26.88
N SER A 173 10.82 -4.29 -25.61
CA SER A 173 11.50 -5.38 -24.92
C SER A 173 10.49 -6.20 -24.10
N THR A 174 10.71 -7.51 -24.02
CA THR A 174 9.89 -8.38 -23.18
C THR A 174 10.09 -8.01 -21.71
N LEU A 175 9.01 -7.62 -21.03
CA LEU A 175 9.03 -7.45 -19.59
C LEU A 175 9.15 -8.83 -18.94
N LEU A 176 10.34 -9.20 -18.49
CA LEU A 176 10.52 -10.38 -17.67
C LEU A 176 10.11 -10.02 -16.25
N ALA A 177 9.02 -10.59 -15.77
CA ALA A 177 8.66 -10.48 -14.35
C ALA A 177 9.78 -11.14 -13.54
N VAL A 178 10.47 -10.35 -12.71
CA VAL A 178 11.35 -10.90 -11.69
C VAL A 178 10.41 -11.40 -10.58
N GLN A 179 10.31 -12.73 -10.48
CA GLN A 179 9.57 -13.40 -9.40
C GLN A 179 10.32 -13.26 -8.07
#